data_AF-A0AAU4BRL6-F1
#
_entry.id   AF-A0AAU4BRL6-F1
#
_cell.length_a   1.000
_cell.length_b   1.000
_cell.length_c   1.000
_cell.angle_alpha   90.00
_cell.angle_beta   90.00
_cell.angle_gamma   90.00
#
_symmetry.space_group_name_H-M   'P 1'
#
loop_
_entity.id
_entity.type
_entity.pdbx_description
1 polymer ?
#
loop_
_entity_poly.entity_id
_entity_poly.type
_entity_poly.pdbx_seq_one_letter_code
_entity_poly.pdbx_strand_id
1 'polypeptide(L)' 'MDTVVREKAAMDEVVARLLNSYGHKHSPQKVTDTVSKVHHRFDGRPVRDFVPILVERHARRQLSG' A
#
# COMPACT_ATOMS: atom_id res chain seq x y z
N MET A 1 17.70 -5.22 -11.75
CA MET A 1 16.95 -5.00 -10.49
C MET A 1 15.62 -5.73 -10.60
N ASP A 2 15.36 -6.68 -9.71
CA ASP A 2 14.11 -7.45 -9.69
C ASP A 2 12.90 -6.53 -9.46
N THR A 3 11.86 -6.70 -10.28
CA THR A 3 10.60 -5.96 -10.14
C THR A 3 9.98 -6.15 -8.76
N VAL A 4 10.12 -7.35 -8.18
CA VAL A 4 9.67 -7.67 -6.82
C VAL A 4 10.41 -6.85 -5.75
N VAL A 5 11.72 -6.64 -5.90
CA VAL A 5 12.51 -5.83 -4.96
C VAL A 5 12.11 -4.36 -5.03
N ARG A 6 11.92 -3.83 -6.26
CA ARG A 6 11.42 -2.45 -6.44
C ARG A 6 10.02 -2.26 -5.88
N GLU A 7 9.13 -3.23 -6.12
CA GLU A 7 7.78 -3.20 -5.58
C GLU A 7 7.79 -3.20 -4.05
N LYS A 8 8.59 -4.06 -3.41
CA LYS A 8 8.71 -4.10 -1.95
C LYS A 8 9.15 -2.75 -1.39
N ALA A 9 10.21 -2.16 -1.94
CA ALA A 9 10.70 -0.85 -1.50
C ALA A 9 9.64 0.24 -1.68
N ALA A 10 8.96 0.27 -2.83
CA ALA A 10 7.88 1.22 -3.10
C ALA A 10 6.69 1.02 -2.15
N MET A 11 6.37 -0.23 -1.79
CA MET A 11 5.31 -0.55 -0.83
C MET A 11 5.66 -0.07 0.59
N ASP A 12 6.91 -0.20 1.03
CA ASP A 12 7.37 0.32 2.31
C ASP A 12 7.22 1.86 2.37
N GLU A 13 7.55 2.56 1.28
CA GLU A 13 7.30 4.00 1.18
C GLU A 13 5.81 4.37 1.18
N VAL A 14 4.96 3.59 0.50
CA VAL A 14 3.50 3.77 0.52
C VAL A 14 2.97 3.68 1.95
N VAL A 15 3.39 2.68 2.72
CA VAL A 15 3.00 2.53 4.13
C VAL A 15 3.45 3.75 4.93
N ALA A 16 4.70 4.19 4.79
CA ALA A 16 5.21 5.37 5.50
C ALA A 16 4.40 6.64 5.17
N ARG A 17 4.10 6.89 3.89
CA ARG A 17 3.27 8.03 3.46
C ARG A 17 1.86 7.98 4.06
N LEU A 18 1.24 6.80 4.08
CA LEU A 18 -0.11 6.62 4.63
C LEU A 18 -0.13 6.76 6.16
N LEU A 19 0.87 6.24 6.87
CA LEU A 19 1.02 6.44 8.31
C LEU A 19 1.17 7.91 8.65
N ASN A 20 2.00 8.65 7.91
CA ASN A 20 2.14 10.08 8.09
C ASN A 20 0.81 10.83 7.83
N SER A 21 0.06 10.42 6.81
CA SER A 21 -1.18 11.11 6.41
C SER A 21 -2.38 10.77 7.30
N TYR A 22 -2.47 9.54 7.83
CA TYR A 22 -3.65 9.02 8.51
C TYR A 22 -3.42 8.58 9.96
N GLY A 23 -2.19 8.60 10.45
CA GLY A 23 -1.85 8.14 11.80
C GLY A 23 -2.51 8.92 12.94
N HIS A 24 -3.00 10.13 12.65
CA HIS A 24 -3.78 10.93 13.61
C HIS A 24 -5.24 10.47 13.73
N LYS A 25 -5.78 9.71 12.77
CA LYS A 25 -7.16 9.20 12.75
C LYS A 25 -7.24 7.69 12.95
N HIS A 26 -6.25 6.95 12.47
CA HIS A 26 -6.22 5.49 12.46
C HIS A 26 -4.98 4.99 13.17
N SER A 27 -5.09 3.84 13.84
CA SER A 27 -3.92 3.18 14.42
C SER A 27 -2.95 2.75 13.31
N PRO A 28 -1.64 2.64 13.60
CA PRO A 28 -0.67 2.15 12.63
C PRO A 28 -1.05 0.78 12.06
N GLN A 29 -1.55 -0.12 12.92
CA GLN A 29 -2.03 -1.44 12.53
C GLN A 29 -3.19 -1.37 11.52
N LYS A 30 -4.16 -0.47 11.73
CA LYS A 30 -5.27 -0.29 10.78
C LYS A 30 -4.78 0.14 9.40
N VAL A 31 -3.77 1.02 9.35
CA VAL A 31 -3.18 1.48 8.09
C VAL A 31 -2.43 0.33 7.40
N THR A 32 -1.57 -0.39 8.12
CA THR A 32 -0.81 -1.52 7.56
C THR A 32 -1.72 -2.65 7.07
N ASP A 33 -2.76 -2.98 7.84
CA ASP A 33 -3.73 -4.03 7.47
C ASP A 33 -4.52 -3.63 6.22
N THR A 34 -4.88 -2.35 6.11
CA THR A 34 -5.58 -1.83 4.93
C THR A 34 -4.69 -1.91 3.69
N VAL A 35 -3.42 -1.51 3.80
CA VAL A 35 -2.44 -1.62 2.71
C VAL A 35 -2.23 -3.06 2.29
N SER A 36 -1.98 -3.96 3.24
CA SER A 36 -1.80 -5.40 3.00
C SER A 36 -3.02 -6.03 2.31
N LYS A 37 -4.23 -5.76 2.83
CA LYS A 37 -5.48 -6.25 2.23
C LYS A 37 -5.69 -5.79 0.79
N VAL A 38 -5.23 -4.58 0.45
CA VAL A 38 -5.32 -4.06 -0.91
C VAL A 38 -4.22 -4.66 -1.79
N HIS A 39 -3.00 -4.79 -1.28
CA HIS A 39 -1.86 -5.39 -1.98
C HIS A 39 -2.14 -6.82 -2.42
N HIS A 40 -2.70 -7.64 -1.52
CA HIS A 40 -3.10 -9.02 -1.80
C HIS A 40 -4.11 -9.16 -2.95
N ARG A 41 -4.87 -8.11 -3.31
CA ARG A 41 -5.77 -8.15 -4.48
C ARG A 41 -5.02 -8.26 -5.81
N PHE A 42 -3.73 -7.97 -5.81
CA PHE A 42 -2.86 -8.03 -6.98
C PHE A 42 -1.99 -9.30 -7.01
N ASP A 43 -2.19 -10.24 -6.08
CA ASP A 43 -1.47 -11.51 -6.09
C ASP A 43 -1.74 -12.29 -7.38
N GLY A 44 -0.71 -12.97 -7.88
CA GLY A 44 -0.77 -13.72 -9.15
C GLY A 44 -0.83 -12.86 -10.43
N ARG A 45 -0.85 -11.52 -10.32
CA ARG A 45 -0.80 -10.64 -11.50
C ARG A 45 0.64 -10.58 -12.07
N PRO A 46 0.83 -10.78 -13.39
CA PRO A 46 2.16 -10.81 -14.01
C PRO A 46 2.80 -9.42 -14.15
N VAL A 47 1.98 -8.36 -14.27
CA VAL A 47 2.46 -6.97 -14.35
C VAL A 47 2.34 -6.33 -12.96
N ARG A 48 3.48 -5.93 -12.38
CA ARG A 48 3.54 -5.45 -10.99
C ARG A 48 4.08 -4.03 -10.81
N ASP A 49 4.58 -3.39 -11.87
CA ASP A 49 5.18 -2.06 -11.80
C ASP A 49 4.22 -0.97 -11.27
N PHE A 50 2.91 -1.16 -11.50
CA PHE A 50 1.87 -0.21 -11.07
C PHE A 50 1.20 -0.56 -9.73
N VAL A 51 1.53 -1.72 -9.15
CA VAL A 51 0.90 -2.20 -7.92
C VAL A 51 1.03 -1.18 -6.78
N PRO A 52 2.19 -0.57 -6.48
CA PRO A 52 2.31 0.39 -5.38
C PRO A 52 1.36 1.58 -5.51
N ILE A 53 1.26 2.18 -6.71
CA ILE A 53 0.39 3.34 -6.98
C ILE A 53 -1.08 2.97 -6.83
N LEU A 54 -1.46 1.80 -7.36
CA LEU A 54 -2.83 1.31 -7.25
C LEU A 54 -3.19 1.00 -5.80
N VAL A 55 -2.29 0.39 -5.05
CA VAL A 55 -2.49 0.09 -3.63
C VAL A 55 -2.68 1.38 -2.84
N GLU A 56 -1.79 2.35 -3.00
CA GLU A 56 -1.88 3.65 -2.32
C GLU A 56 -3.23 4.32 -2.58
N ARG A 57 -3.67 4.38 -3.85
CA ARG A 57 -4.96 4.96 -4.22
C ARG A 57 -6.15 4.27 -3.56
N HIS A 58 -6.15 2.94 -3.49
CA HIS A 58 -7.25 2.17 -2.87
C HIS A 58 -7.23 2.24 -1.35
N ALA A 59 -6.04 2.28 -0.74
CA ALA A 59 -5.89 2.45 0.70
C ALA A 59 -6.38 3.83 1.14
N ARG A 60 -5.98 4.90 0.44
CA ARG A 60 -6.48 6.27 0.69
C ARG A 60 -8.01 6.34 0.71
N ARG A 61 -8.66 5.74 -0.30
CA ARG A 61 -10.14 5.70 -0.36
C ARG A 61 -10.78 4.96 0.81
N GLN A 62 -10.14 3.91 1.32
CA GLN A 62 -10.63 3.15 2.48
C GLN A 62 -10.37 3.85 3.81
N LEU A 63 -9.30 4.64 3.93
CA LEU A 63 -8.93 5.35 5.16
C LEU A 63 -9.58 6.74 5.27
N SER A 64 -10.03 7.32 4.15
CA SER A 64 -10.72 8.61 4.12
C SER A 64 -12.23 8.54 4.30
N GLY A 65 -12.83 7.37 4.07
CA GLY A 65 -14.24 7.11 4.37
C GLY A 65 -14.45 6.90 5.86
#